data_AF-A0A2W6S2K9-F1
#
_entry.id   AF-A0A2W6S2K9-F1
#
_cell.length_a   1.000
_cell.length_b   1.000
_cell.length_c   1.000
_cell.angle_alpha   90.00
_cell.angle_beta   90.00
_cell.angle_gamma   90.00
#
_symmetry.space_group_name_H-M   'P 1'
#
loop_
_entity.id
_entity.type
_entity.pdbx_description
1 polymer ?
#
loop_
_entity_poly.entity_id
_entity_poly.type
_entity_poly.pdbx_seq_one_letter_code
_entity_poly.pdbx_strand_id
1 'polypeptide(L)'
;MKILYKILLCTLVLVHLKILAQLDTLNYIKQFEMNKSLYLNQPFSKLLHEMNELPPKILYTQRSGCNYTTQFYFSGSIKSNYKITIIWDNINFYKNEVIDRLDELYELNDKVSKEYQKYYIKSLKAESNGEFFVTHVKSKSIDEDTEPYIYILQNLNKTSFINKSFSDFYCWLRPLKIIKSKNISTSKGYVSKTVFLIINPYKKRKKVKLLIEWDLSFLKKEVKKIGKSFNNKKRNAYISKIIKNIEVLNPGN
;
A
#
# COMPACT_ATOMS: atom_id res chain seq x y z
N MET A 1 -15.04 17.11 56.09
CA MET A 1 -14.46 18.06 55.12
C MET A 1 -12.98 17.81 54.78
N LYS A 2 -12.07 17.60 55.75
CA LYS A 2 -10.62 17.41 55.47
C LYS A 2 -10.28 16.22 54.54
N ILE A 3 -11.03 15.12 54.62
CA ILE A 3 -10.83 13.93 53.77
C ILE A 3 -11.29 14.19 52.32
N LEU A 4 -12.44 14.86 52.14
CA LEU A 4 -12.98 15.23 50.83
C LEU A 4 -12.03 16.15 50.04
N TYR A 5 -11.42 17.13 50.70
CA TYR A 5 -10.43 18.02 50.07
C TYR A 5 -9.18 17.26 49.62
N LYS A 6 -8.69 16.29 50.41
CA LYS A 6 -7.54 15.45 50.02
C LYS A 6 -7.87 14.57 48.82
N ILE A 7 -9.06 13.98 48.76
CA ILE A 7 -9.51 13.19 47.62
C ILE A 7 -9.62 14.07 46.37
N LEU A 8 -10.23 15.25 46.49
CA LEU A 8 -10.34 16.21 45.39
C LEU A 8 -8.98 16.68 44.89
N LEU A 9 -8.03 16.97 45.80
CA LEU A 9 -6.67 17.36 45.43
C LEU A 9 -5.93 16.22 44.72
N CYS A 10 -6.03 14.98 45.22
CA CYS A 10 -5.44 13.80 44.58
C CYS A 10 -6.01 13.57 43.17
N THR A 11 -7.34 13.70 42.99
CA THR A 11 -7.94 13.54 41.65
C THR A 11 -7.47 14.64 40.70
N LEU A 12 -7.35 15.88 41.16
CA LEU A 12 -6.89 17.02 40.35
C LEU A 12 -5.42 16.85 39.91
N VAL A 13 -4.55 16.38 40.81
CA VAL A 13 -3.16 16.05 40.49
C VAL A 13 -3.08 14.90 39.49
N LEU A 14 -3.86 13.84 39.67
CA LEU A 14 -3.89 12.71 38.72
C LEU A 14 -4.41 13.12 37.34
N VAL A 15 -5.37 14.04 37.26
CA VAL A 15 -5.84 14.60 35.99
C VAL A 15 -4.75 15.44 35.33
N HIS A 16 -4.05 16.28 36.09
CA HIS A 16 -2.95 17.10 35.56
C HIS A 16 -1.81 16.24 34.99
N LEU A 17 -1.39 15.21 35.72
CA LEU A 17 -0.37 14.25 35.25
C LEU A 17 -0.78 13.54 33.96
N LYS A 18 -2.07 13.18 33.82
CA LYS A 18 -2.60 12.58 32.58
C LYS A 18 -2.54 13.56 31.39
N ILE A 19 -2.87 14.83 31.60
CA ILE A 19 -2.85 15.85 30.54
C ILE A 19 -1.41 16.08 30.05
N LEU A 20 -0.45 16.16 30.96
CA LEU A 20 0.97 16.32 30.62
C LEU A 20 1.47 15.13 29.80
N ALA A 21 1.24 13.89 30.25
CA ALA A 21 1.65 12.68 29.51
C ALA A 21 1.03 12.58 28.10
N GLN A 22 -0.21 13.08 27.95
CA GLN A 22 -0.90 13.18 26.68
C GLN A 22 -0.26 14.20 25.73
N LEU A 23 0.12 15.37 26.25
CA LEU A 23 0.81 16.42 25.51
C LEU A 23 2.21 15.97 25.07
N ASP A 24 2.94 15.28 25.96
CA ASP A 24 4.27 14.76 25.69
C ASP A 24 4.25 13.72 24.57
N THR A 25 3.27 12.81 24.59
CA THR A 25 3.08 11.81 23.53
C THR A 25 2.81 12.48 22.18
N LEU A 26 1.96 13.51 22.14
CA LEU A 26 1.64 14.22 20.91
C LEU A 26 2.86 14.93 20.33
N ASN A 27 3.58 15.67 21.18
CA ASN A 27 4.78 16.40 20.78
C ASN A 27 5.84 15.43 20.25
N TYR A 28 6.03 14.31 20.96
CA TYR A 28 6.91 13.23 20.54
C TYR A 28 6.56 12.69 19.16
N ILE A 29 5.29 12.36 18.87
CA ILE A 29 4.94 11.82 17.55
C ILE A 29 4.99 12.89 16.45
N LYS A 30 4.69 14.16 16.77
CA LYS A 30 4.67 15.27 15.81
C LYS A 30 6.06 15.61 15.27
N GLN A 31 7.12 15.37 16.05
CA GLN A 31 8.48 15.59 15.58
C GLN A 31 8.81 14.75 14.33
N PHE A 32 8.30 13.52 14.24
CA PHE A 32 8.53 12.66 13.07
C PHE A 32 7.80 13.19 11.82
N GLU A 33 6.64 13.83 12.00
CA GLU A 33 5.93 14.48 10.89
C GLU A 33 6.63 15.76 10.43
N MET A 34 7.14 16.58 11.37
CA MET A 34 7.93 17.77 11.04
C MET A 34 9.20 17.39 10.27
N ASN A 35 9.83 16.28 10.65
CA ASN A 35 11.05 15.77 10.03
C ASN A 35 10.79 14.72 8.92
N LYS A 36 9.56 14.66 8.37
CA LYS A 36 9.15 13.57 7.47
C LYS A 36 10.06 13.35 6.27
N SER A 37 10.69 14.41 5.75
CA SER A 37 11.63 14.33 4.62
C SER A 37 12.81 13.38 4.89
N LEU A 38 13.21 13.20 6.16
CA LEU A 38 14.27 12.26 6.57
C LEU A 38 13.85 10.80 6.41
N TYR A 39 12.54 10.53 6.38
CA TYR A 39 11.98 9.18 6.36
C TYR A 39 11.36 8.80 5.01
N LEU A 40 10.99 9.79 4.17
CA LEU A 40 10.46 9.51 2.85
C LEU A 40 11.48 8.75 1.99
N ASN A 41 11.00 7.71 1.30
CA ASN A 41 11.83 6.79 0.51
C ASN A 41 12.95 6.11 1.32
N GLN A 42 12.81 6.04 2.65
CA GLN A 42 13.68 5.28 3.53
C GLN A 42 12.94 4.05 4.08
N PRO A 43 13.67 2.99 4.46
CA PRO A 43 13.07 1.84 5.12
C PRO A 43 12.48 2.23 6.48
N PHE A 44 11.38 1.59 6.86
CA PHE A 44 10.71 1.79 8.15
C PHE A 44 11.64 1.54 9.34
N SER A 45 12.65 0.67 9.19
CA SER A 45 13.66 0.43 10.22
C SER A 45 14.33 1.71 10.70
N LYS A 46 14.56 2.69 9.82
CA LYS A 46 15.13 3.99 10.20
C LYS A 46 14.22 4.74 11.17
N LEU A 47 12.96 4.88 10.80
CA LEU A 47 11.96 5.55 11.63
C LEU A 47 11.75 4.81 12.96
N LEU A 48 11.65 3.48 12.90
CA LEU A 48 11.41 2.67 14.09
C LEU A 48 12.59 2.73 15.08
N HIS A 49 13.83 2.82 14.57
CA HIS A 49 15.02 3.00 15.40
C HIS A 49 15.00 4.34 16.14
N GLU A 50 14.54 5.40 15.47
CA GLU A 50 14.37 6.73 16.08
C GLU A 50 13.14 6.82 17.01
N MET A 51 12.27 5.81 17.02
CA MET A 51 11.12 5.69 17.94
C MET A 51 11.46 4.93 19.22
N ASN A 52 12.69 5.02 19.71
CA ASN A 52 13.18 4.22 20.84
C ASN A 52 12.57 4.61 22.20
N GLU A 53 12.25 5.89 22.42
CA GLU A 53 11.70 6.37 23.71
C GLU A 53 10.27 5.90 23.94
N LEU A 54 9.44 6.00 22.89
CA LEU A 54 8.05 5.57 22.91
C LEU A 54 7.73 4.81 21.62
N PRO A 55 7.95 3.48 21.59
CA PRO A 55 7.63 2.67 20.42
C PRO A 55 6.11 2.48 20.30
N PRO A 56 5.60 2.30 19.07
CA PRO A 56 4.20 1.96 18.88
C PRO A 56 3.88 0.58 19.46
N LYS A 57 2.68 0.44 20.04
CA LYS A 57 2.23 -0.78 20.72
C LYS A 57 1.34 -1.64 19.84
N ILE A 58 0.45 -0.99 19.10
CA ILE A 58 -0.54 -1.67 18.24
C ILE A 58 -0.41 -1.12 16.83
N LEU A 59 -0.68 -1.95 15.84
CA LEU A 59 -0.84 -1.51 14.46
C LEU A 59 -2.10 -2.07 13.82
N TYR A 60 -2.57 -1.32 12.82
CA TYR A 60 -3.65 -1.72 11.93
C TYR A 60 -3.23 -1.42 10.50
N THR A 61 -3.19 -2.46 9.65
CA THR A 61 -2.87 -2.27 8.24
C THR A 61 -4.07 -2.56 7.37
N GLN A 62 -4.45 -1.58 6.58
CA GLN A 62 -5.53 -1.71 5.61
C GLN A 62 -5.07 -1.36 4.22
N ARG A 63 -5.83 -1.83 3.24
CA ARG A 63 -5.65 -1.45 1.85
C ARG A 63 -6.54 -0.25 1.53
N SER A 64 -5.94 0.91 1.26
CA SER A 64 -6.66 2.09 0.77
C SER A 64 -6.44 2.25 -0.73
N GLY A 65 -7.36 1.68 -1.52
CA GLY A 65 -7.28 1.65 -2.98
C GLY A 65 -6.03 0.92 -3.49
N CYS A 66 -5.03 1.70 -3.90
CA CYS A 66 -3.75 1.21 -4.42
C CYS A 66 -2.62 1.19 -3.44
N ASN A 67 -2.79 1.84 -2.30
CA ASN A 67 -1.78 1.91 -1.28
C ASN A 67 -2.12 0.98 -0.12
N TYR A 68 -1.06 0.55 0.55
CA TYR A 68 -1.17 0.00 1.89
C TYR A 68 -0.96 1.15 2.86
N THR A 69 -1.87 1.25 3.82
CA THR A 69 -1.79 2.23 4.89
C THR A 69 -1.73 1.49 6.20
N THR A 70 -0.73 1.78 7.01
CA THR A 70 -0.62 1.27 8.37
C THR A 70 -0.76 2.40 9.37
N GLN A 71 -1.62 2.21 10.35
CA GLN A 71 -1.75 3.08 11.50
C GLN A 71 -1.01 2.43 12.66
N PHE A 72 -0.02 3.13 13.22
CA PHE A 72 0.74 2.73 14.39
C PHE A 72 0.25 3.52 15.60
N TYR A 73 -0.28 2.82 16.59
CA TYR A 73 -0.87 3.38 17.81
C TYR A 73 0.12 3.28 18.97
N PHE A 74 0.25 4.37 19.72
CA PHE A 74 1.22 4.48 20.83
C PHE A 74 0.62 4.12 22.20
N SER A 75 -0.68 3.86 22.25
CA SER A 75 -1.31 3.25 23.43
C SER A 75 -1.69 1.79 23.16
N GLY A 76 -1.94 1.04 24.24
CA GLY A 76 -2.49 -0.32 24.18
C GLY A 76 -3.96 -0.39 23.78
N SER A 77 -4.56 0.70 23.28
CA SER A 77 -5.94 0.74 22.81
C SER A 77 -6.08 1.61 21.56
N ILE A 78 -6.85 1.15 20.59
CA ILE A 78 -7.26 1.96 19.42
C ILE A 78 -8.10 3.18 19.81
N LYS A 79 -8.63 3.22 21.04
CA LYS A 79 -9.33 4.38 21.59
C LYS A 79 -8.37 5.52 21.91
N SER A 80 -7.05 5.29 21.95
CA SER A 80 -6.14 6.41 22.07
C SER A 80 -6.01 7.15 20.75
N ASN A 81 -5.97 8.45 20.93
CA ASN A 81 -6.00 9.42 19.87
C ASN A 81 -4.66 9.60 19.14
N TYR A 82 -3.56 9.03 19.65
CA TYR A 82 -2.21 9.23 19.12
C TYR A 82 -1.78 8.11 18.20
N LYS A 83 -1.63 8.44 16.92
CA LYS A 83 -1.17 7.51 15.90
C LYS A 83 -0.25 8.16 14.88
N ILE A 84 0.58 7.33 14.27
CA ILE A 84 1.29 7.65 13.04
C ILE A 84 0.69 6.80 11.92
N THR A 85 0.20 7.48 10.89
CA THR A 85 -0.32 6.87 9.68
C THR A 85 0.79 6.88 8.62
N ILE A 86 1.20 5.69 8.17
CA ILE A 86 2.18 5.50 7.10
C ILE A 86 1.48 4.99 5.86
N ILE A 87 1.70 5.66 4.73
CA ILE A 87 1.40 5.12 3.41
C ILE A 87 2.70 4.54 2.88
N TRP A 88 2.66 3.28 2.48
CA TRP A 88 3.84 2.58 2.01
C TRP A 88 4.10 2.76 0.52
N ASP A 89 5.35 2.56 0.12
CA ASP A 89 5.68 2.35 -1.28
C ASP A 89 5.18 0.97 -1.76
N ASN A 90 4.25 1.03 -2.70
CA ASN A 90 3.55 -0.10 -3.29
C ASN A 90 4.48 -1.12 -3.94
N ILE A 91 5.64 -0.70 -4.46
CA ILE A 91 6.55 -1.59 -5.19
C ILE A 91 6.99 -2.76 -4.30
N ASN A 92 7.36 -2.48 -3.05
CA ASN A 92 7.82 -3.50 -2.12
C ASN A 92 6.67 -4.34 -1.55
N PHE A 93 5.50 -3.73 -1.40
CA PHE A 93 4.28 -4.41 -0.98
C PHE A 93 3.78 -5.44 -1.99
N TYR A 94 3.69 -5.07 -3.26
CA TYR A 94 3.29 -6.00 -4.32
C TYR A 94 4.28 -7.12 -4.56
N LYS A 95 5.58 -6.89 -4.27
CA LYS A 95 6.62 -7.93 -4.36
C LYS A 95 6.44 -9.02 -3.33
N ASN A 96 6.13 -8.62 -2.10
CA ASN A 96 6.16 -9.52 -0.97
C ASN A 96 4.81 -10.14 -0.65
N GLU A 97 3.69 -9.48 -0.98
CA GLU A 97 2.31 -9.96 -0.78
C GLU A 97 2.00 -10.58 0.61
N VAL A 98 2.82 -10.26 1.61
CA VAL A 98 2.81 -10.85 2.95
C VAL A 98 2.76 -9.69 3.94
N ILE A 99 1.56 -9.13 4.06
CA ILE A 99 1.05 -8.93 5.40
C ILE A 99 -0.11 -9.92 5.44
N ASP A 100 0.08 -11.06 6.08
CA ASP A 100 -0.96 -12.11 6.21
C ASP A 100 -2.18 -11.65 7.02
N ARG A 101 -2.14 -10.38 7.44
CA ARG A 101 -2.83 -9.78 8.57
C ARG A 101 -3.43 -8.42 8.20
N LEU A 102 -3.95 -8.32 6.98
CA LEU A 102 -4.66 -7.12 6.54
C LEU A 102 -5.99 -7.02 7.26
N ASP A 103 -6.42 -5.79 7.54
CA ASP A 103 -7.70 -5.45 8.15
C ASP A 103 -7.90 -6.05 9.56
N GLU A 104 -6.80 -6.40 10.25
CA GLU A 104 -6.79 -6.92 11.60
C GLU A 104 -5.85 -6.09 12.51
N LEU A 105 -6.13 -6.07 13.81
CA LEU A 105 -5.39 -5.34 14.84
C LEU A 105 -4.40 -6.25 15.56
N TYR A 106 -3.16 -5.80 15.73
CA TYR A 106 -2.13 -6.58 16.43
C TYR A 106 -1.16 -5.74 17.21
N GLU A 107 -0.57 -6.37 18.22
CA GLU A 107 0.58 -5.84 18.92
C GLU A 107 1.82 -5.84 18.02
N LEU A 108 2.57 -4.74 18.06
CA LEU A 108 3.86 -4.63 17.43
C LEU A 108 4.91 -5.33 18.31
N ASN A 109 5.08 -6.63 18.12
CA ASN A 109 6.17 -7.40 18.70
C ASN A 109 7.36 -7.50 17.73
N ASP A 110 8.48 -8.08 18.17
CA ASP A 110 9.70 -8.22 17.36
C ASP A 110 9.48 -8.92 16.02
N LYS A 111 8.60 -9.93 15.98
CA LYS A 111 8.28 -10.65 14.75
C LYS A 111 7.57 -9.73 13.76
N VAL A 112 6.50 -9.08 14.20
CA VAL A 112 5.71 -8.17 13.37
C VAL A 112 6.59 -6.97 12.94
N SER A 113 7.35 -6.39 13.86
CA SER A 113 8.32 -5.33 13.57
C SER A 113 9.27 -5.68 12.42
N LYS A 114 9.88 -6.88 12.45
CA LYS A 114 10.77 -7.36 11.39
C LYS A 114 10.07 -7.47 10.03
N GLU A 115 8.77 -7.76 9.98
CA GLU A 115 8.01 -7.82 8.73
C GLU A 115 7.91 -6.44 8.06
N TYR A 116 7.77 -5.36 8.86
CA TYR A 116 7.59 -4.00 8.34
C TYR A 116 8.88 -3.24 8.07
N GLN A 117 9.98 -3.57 8.76
CA GLN A 117 11.26 -2.86 8.67
C GLN A 117 11.79 -2.64 7.24
N LYS A 118 11.54 -3.60 6.34
CA LYS A 118 11.98 -3.55 4.95
C LYS A 118 11.14 -2.66 4.03
N TYR A 119 9.97 -2.20 4.47
CA TYR A 119 9.07 -1.40 3.64
C TYR A 119 9.47 0.07 3.66
N TYR A 120 9.29 0.71 2.50
CA TYR A 120 9.70 2.09 2.30
C TYR A 120 8.51 3.01 2.57
N ILE A 121 8.77 4.10 3.28
CA ILE A 121 7.76 5.08 3.65
C ILE A 121 7.53 6.01 2.45
N LYS A 122 6.31 6.05 1.93
CA LYS A 122 5.90 6.97 0.87
C LYS A 122 5.27 8.25 1.42
N SER A 123 4.55 8.14 2.52
CA SER A 123 4.01 9.28 3.26
C SER A 123 3.91 8.92 4.74
N LEU A 124 4.02 9.94 5.59
CA LEU A 124 3.90 9.83 7.03
C LEU A 124 3.08 11.02 7.56
N LYS A 125 2.16 10.74 8.48
CA LYS A 125 1.31 11.75 9.14
C LYS A 125 1.13 11.39 10.61
N ALA A 126 1.33 12.33 11.52
CA ALA A 126 1.05 12.16 12.94
C ALA A 126 -0.30 12.82 13.27
N GLU A 127 -1.15 12.13 14.04
CA GLU A 127 -2.49 12.60 14.34
C GLU A 127 -2.81 12.42 15.82
N SER A 128 -3.47 13.42 16.40
CA SER A 128 -4.24 13.34 17.63
C SER A 128 -5.73 13.38 17.26
N ASN A 129 -6.53 12.47 17.80
CA ASN A 129 -8.00 12.40 17.69
C ASN A 129 -8.50 11.96 16.31
N GLY A 130 -7.68 11.27 15.52
CA GLY A 130 -8.15 10.71 14.27
C GLY A 130 -9.08 9.52 14.55
N GLU A 131 -10.38 9.66 14.23
CA GLU A 131 -11.35 8.56 14.31
C GLU A 131 -10.76 7.26 13.74
N PHE A 132 -11.05 6.15 14.42
CA PHE A 132 -10.75 4.82 13.91
C PHE A 132 -11.69 4.53 12.74
N PHE A 133 -11.31 4.97 11.55
CA PHE A 133 -12.01 4.57 10.35
C PHE A 133 -11.45 3.22 9.90
N VAL A 134 -12.20 2.15 10.16
CA VAL A 134 -12.18 1.00 9.26
C VAL A 134 -12.80 1.47 7.98
N THR A 135 -11.97 2.00 7.08
CA THR A 135 -12.45 2.18 5.71
C THR A 135 -12.44 0.80 5.09
N HIS A 136 -13.53 0.05 5.28
CA HIS A 136 -13.88 -0.99 4.32
C HIS A 136 -14.19 -0.26 3.02
N VAL A 137 -13.14 0.15 2.30
CA VAL A 137 -13.27 0.57 0.92
C VAL A 137 -13.66 -0.70 0.21
N LYS A 138 -14.98 -0.95 0.10
CA LYS A 138 -15.51 -1.93 -0.84
C LYS A 138 -14.85 -1.55 -2.16
N SER A 139 -13.91 -2.37 -2.62
CA SER A 139 -13.32 -2.20 -3.93
C SER A 139 -14.50 -2.08 -4.88
N LYS A 140 -14.60 -0.98 -5.66
CA LYS A 140 -15.69 -0.80 -6.62
C LYS A 140 -15.89 -2.13 -7.35
N SER A 141 -16.98 -2.81 -7.03
CA SER A 141 -17.29 -4.10 -7.64
C SER A 141 -17.65 -3.79 -9.09
N ILE A 142 -16.98 -4.44 -10.02
CA ILE A 142 -17.44 -4.43 -11.40
C ILE A 142 -18.70 -5.28 -11.46
N ASP A 143 -19.69 -4.79 -12.21
CA ASP A 143 -20.88 -5.58 -12.51
C ASP A 143 -20.43 -6.90 -13.18
N GLU A 144 -21.03 -8.00 -12.76
CA GLU A 144 -20.74 -9.35 -13.24
C GLU A 144 -20.81 -9.43 -14.77
N ASP A 145 -21.68 -8.63 -15.39
CA ASP A 145 -21.89 -8.61 -16.82
C ASP A 145 -20.94 -7.70 -17.61
N THR A 146 -20.17 -6.85 -16.93
CA THR A 146 -19.29 -5.88 -17.59
C THR A 146 -18.25 -6.57 -18.47
N GLU A 147 -18.24 -6.21 -19.75
CA GLU A 147 -17.24 -6.69 -20.69
C GLU A 147 -15.89 -5.98 -20.45
N PRO A 148 -14.77 -6.71 -20.26
CA PRO A 148 -13.47 -6.11 -19.94
C PRO A 148 -12.99 -5.09 -20.97
N TYR A 149 -13.31 -5.31 -22.25
CA TYR A 149 -12.94 -4.39 -23.33
C TYR A 149 -13.63 -3.03 -23.17
N ILE A 150 -14.94 -3.04 -22.99
CA ILE A 150 -15.76 -1.84 -22.77
C ILE A 150 -15.31 -1.11 -21.50
N TYR A 151 -15.12 -1.85 -20.41
CA TYR A 151 -14.64 -1.28 -19.15
C TYR A 151 -13.32 -0.53 -19.33
N ILE A 152 -12.32 -1.17 -19.95
CA ILE A 152 -11.01 -0.55 -20.13
C ILE A 152 -11.13 0.67 -21.06
N LEU A 153 -11.85 0.59 -22.17
CA LEU A 153 -12.00 1.73 -23.07
C LEU A 153 -12.65 2.95 -22.41
N GLN A 154 -13.69 2.74 -21.61
CA GLN A 154 -14.41 3.82 -20.96
C GLN A 154 -13.63 4.46 -19.80
N ASN A 155 -12.80 3.68 -19.10
CA ASN A 155 -12.16 4.12 -17.86
C ASN A 155 -10.65 4.39 -17.99
N LEU A 156 -10.00 3.93 -19.06
CA LEU A 156 -8.55 4.10 -19.25
C LEU A 156 -8.23 5.52 -19.73
N ASN A 157 -7.85 6.38 -18.80
CA ASN A 157 -7.09 7.58 -19.15
C ASN A 157 -5.60 7.22 -19.31
N LYS A 158 -5.13 7.04 -20.55
CA LYS A 158 -3.74 6.63 -20.83
C LYS A 158 -2.71 7.56 -20.19
N THR A 159 -2.97 8.87 -20.22
CA THR A 159 -2.02 9.89 -19.73
C THR A 159 -1.73 9.73 -18.23
N SER A 160 -2.69 9.21 -17.45
CA SER A 160 -2.52 8.94 -16.02
C SER A 160 -1.49 7.85 -15.70
N PHE A 161 -1.11 7.03 -16.68
CA PHE A 161 -0.23 5.87 -16.49
C PHE A 161 1.09 5.96 -17.26
N ILE A 162 1.22 6.89 -18.20
CA ILE A 162 2.50 7.13 -18.89
C ILE A 162 3.50 7.71 -17.88
N ASN A 163 4.75 7.25 -17.96
CA ASN A 163 5.83 7.59 -17.02
C ASN A 163 5.53 7.21 -15.56
N LYS A 164 4.59 6.27 -15.34
CA LYS A 164 4.31 5.65 -14.05
C LYS A 164 4.76 4.20 -14.04
N SER A 165 4.96 3.67 -12.84
CA SER A 165 5.28 2.26 -12.67
C SER A 165 4.09 1.37 -13.03
N PHE A 166 4.37 0.14 -13.45
CA PHE A 166 3.34 -0.86 -13.69
C PHE A 166 2.51 -1.18 -12.44
N SER A 167 3.03 -0.93 -11.23
CA SER A 167 2.24 -1.07 -9.99
C SER A 167 0.99 -0.20 -9.96
N ASP A 168 1.11 1.03 -10.47
CA ASP A 168 0.01 1.99 -10.45
C ASP A 168 -1.08 1.56 -11.43
N PHE A 169 -0.67 1.15 -12.64
CA PHE A 169 -1.57 0.58 -13.63
C PHE A 169 -2.21 -0.74 -13.17
N TYR A 170 -1.41 -1.67 -12.64
CA TYR A 170 -1.90 -2.96 -12.15
C TYR A 170 -2.92 -2.78 -11.04
N CYS A 171 -2.73 -1.77 -10.20
CA CYS A 171 -3.72 -1.44 -9.19
C CYS A 171 -5.00 -0.88 -9.79
N TRP A 172 -4.91 0.13 -10.66
CA TRP A 172 -6.08 0.69 -11.35
C TRP A 172 -6.88 -0.37 -12.09
N LEU A 173 -6.20 -1.38 -12.64
CA LEU A 173 -6.84 -2.47 -13.35
C LEU A 173 -7.79 -3.29 -12.48
N ARG A 174 -7.67 -3.23 -11.15
CA ARG A 174 -8.66 -3.85 -10.24
C ARG A 174 -9.97 -3.11 -10.41
N PRO A 175 -11.06 -3.81 -10.76
CA PRO A 175 -11.38 -5.20 -10.36
C PRO A 175 -11.13 -6.30 -11.43
N LEU A 176 -10.54 -5.98 -12.58
CA LEU A 176 -10.17 -6.96 -13.60
C LEU A 176 -8.92 -7.75 -13.20
N LYS A 177 -8.71 -8.91 -13.83
CA LYS A 177 -7.60 -9.83 -13.55
C LYS A 177 -6.75 -10.10 -14.78
N ILE A 178 -5.44 -9.92 -14.65
CA ILE A 178 -4.46 -10.41 -15.63
C ILE A 178 -4.29 -11.92 -15.45
N ILE A 179 -4.51 -12.69 -16.50
CA ILE A 179 -4.36 -14.16 -16.47
C ILE A 179 -3.12 -14.65 -17.21
N LYS A 180 -2.67 -13.93 -18.24
CA LYS A 180 -1.50 -14.27 -19.05
C LYS A 180 -0.77 -13.02 -19.50
N SER A 181 0.51 -13.18 -19.81
CA SER A 181 1.34 -12.15 -20.44
C SER A 181 2.21 -12.78 -21.53
N LYS A 182 2.33 -12.13 -22.68
CA LYS A 182 3.22 -12.51 -23.79
C LYS A 182 4.21 -11.38 -24.05
N ASN A 183 5.49 -11.64 -23.84
CA ASN A 183 6.55 -10.67 -24.11
C ASN A 183 6.88 -10.63 -25.59
N ILE A 184 7.03 -9.42 -26.11
CA ILE A 184 7.54 -9.16 -27.45
C ILE A 184 8.98 -8.70 -27.27
N SER A 185 9.90 -9.52 -27.76
CA SER A 185 11.33 -9.27 -27.63
C SER A 185 11.89 -8.61 -28.89
N THR A 186 12.86 -7.72 -28.71
CA THR A 186 13.73 -7.28 -29.81
C THR A 186 14.80 -8.35 -30.09
N SER A 187 15.48 -8.25 -31.23
CA SER A 187 16.50 -9.21 -31.69
C SER A 187 17.63 -9.48 -30.69
N LYS A 188 17.85 -8.58 -29.72
CA LYS A 188 18.91 -8.68 -28.71
C LYS A 188 18.49 -9.35 -27.39
N GLY A 189 17.33 -10.02 -27.34
CA GLY A 189 16.88 -10.72 -26.11
C GLY A 189 16.37 -9.79 -25.01
N TYR A 190 16.03 -8.55 -25.36
CA TYR A 190 15.35 -7.60 -24.49
C TYR A 190 13.86 -7.60 -24.76
N VAL A 191 13.06 -7.27 -23.75
CA VAL A 191 11.61 -7.09 -23.84
C VAL A 191 11.30 -5.61 -23.82
N SER A 192 10.76 -5.09 -24.93
CA SER A 192 10.32 -3.70 -25.06
C SER A 192 8.80 -3.56 -24.95
N LYS A 193 8.06 -4.63 -25.26
CA LYS A 193 6.59 -4.65 -25.16
C LYS A 193 6.08 -5.95 -24.54
N THR A 194 4.92 -5.87 -23.89
CA THR A 194 4.22 -7.02 -23.32
C THR A 194 2.73 -6.93 -23.59
N VAL A 195 2.16 -8.01 -24.10
CA VAL A 195 0.70 -8.18 -24.25
C VAL A 195 0.16 -8.89 -23.02
N PHE A 196 -0.72 -8.23 -22.28
CA PHE A 196 -1.45 -8.78 -21.15
C PHE A 196 -2.83 -9.26 -21.59
N LEU A 197 -3.22 -10.44 -21.14
CA LEU A 197 -4.57 -10.98 -21.33
C LEU A 197 -5.35 -10.77 -20.04
N ILE A 198 -6.42 -9.99 -20.13
CA ILE A 198 -7.21 -9.51 -19.00
C ILE A 198 -8.62 -10.06 -19.10
N ILE A 199 -9.20 -10.42 -17.96
CA ILE A 199 -10.58 -10.90 -17.84
C ILE A 199 -11.32 -10.16 -16.73
N ASN A 200 -12.65 -10.17 -16.82
CA ASN A 200 -13.52 -9.98 -15.67
C ASN A 200 -13.54 -11.34 -14.92
N PRO A 201 -13.18 -11.39 -13.62
CA PRO A 201 -13.15 -12.64 -12.86
C PRO A 201 -14.52 -13.34 -12.80
N TYR A 202 -15.61 -12.58 -12.85
CA TYR A 202 -17.00 -13.09 -12.87
C TYR A 202 -17.39 -13.61 -14.27
N LYS A 203 -16.85 -13.01 -15.35
CA LYS A 203 -17.14 -13.36 -16.75
C LYS A 203 -15.91 -13.82 -17.52
N LYS A 204 -15.33 -14.95 -17.11
CA LYS A 204 -14.03 -15.49 -17.61
C LYS A 204 -13.95 -15.76 -19.12
N ARG A 205 -15.10 -15.85 -19.82
CA ARG A 205 -15.16 -16.12 -21.27
C ARG A 205 -14.70 -14.93 -22.11
N LYS A 206 -15.02 -13.71 -21.68
CA LYS A 206 -14.64 -12.47 -22.38
C LYS A 206 -13.23 -12.06 -21.95
N LYS A 207 -12.39 -11.78 -22.93
CA LYS A 207 -10.98 -11.44 -22.74
C LYS A 207 -10.65 -10.19 -23.54
N VAL A 208 -9.79 -9.36 -22.97
CA VAL A 208 -9.20 -8.22 -23.68
C VAL A 208 -7.68 -8.37 -23.64
N LYS A 209 -7.05 -8.07 -24.78
CA LYS A 209 -5.59 -8.00 -24.87
C LYS A 209 -5.18 -6.54 -24.72
N LEU A 210 -4.16 -6.29 -23.91
CA LEU A 210 -3.63 -4.95 -23.67
C LEU A 210 -2.13 -4.97 -23.90
N LEU A 211 -1.66 -4.16 -24.84
CA LEU A 211 -0.25 -4.01 -25.18
C LEU A 211 0.34 -2.87 -24.37
N ILE A 212 1.38 -3.17 -23.60
CA ILE A 212 2.17 -2.17 -22.88
C ILE A 212 3.55 -2.08 -23.52
N GLU A 213 3.97 -0.86 -23.83
CA GLU A 213 5.35 -0.53 -24.16
C GLU A 213 6.08 -0.03 -22.91
N TRP A 214 7.28 -0.55 -22.69
CA TRP A 214 8.12 -0.20 -21.55
C TRP A 214 9.07 0.92 -21.93
N ASP A 215 9.30 1.84 -21.00
CA ASP A 215 10.24 2.95 -21.20
C ASP A 215 11.67 2.44 -21.41
N LEU A 216 12.13 1.61 -20.47
CA LEU A 216 13.39 0.88 -20.58
C LEU A 216 13.12 -0.59 -20.86
N SER A 217 13.75 -1.10 -21.92
CA SER A 217 13.72 -2.52 -22.23
C SER A 217 14.47 -3.32 -21.17
N PHE A 218 14.00 -4.52 -20.85
CA PHE A 218 14.62 -5.37 -19.81
C PHE A 218 14.94 -6.77 -20.31
N LEU A 219 15.83 -7.48 -19.62
CA LEU A 219 16.34 -8.76 -20.10
C LEU A 219 15.24 -9.83 -20.08
N LYS A 220 15.10 -10.58 -21.17
CA LYS A 220 14.13 -11.68 -21.26
C LYS A 220 14.27 -12.68 -20.12
N LYS A 221 15.50 -12.91 -19.62
CA LYS A 221 15.78 -13.82 -18.49
C LYS A 221 15.07 -13.41 -17.18
N GLU A 222 14.79 -12.12 -16.99
CA GLU A 222 14.03 -11.61 -15.83
C GLU A 222 12.59 -12.14 -15.82
N VAL A 223 12.05 -12.54 -16.98
CA VAL A 223 10.64 -12.91 -17.14
C VAL A 223 10.41 -14.32 -17.68
N LYS A 224 11.43 -14.94 -18.29
CA LYS A 224 11.33 -16.26 -18.94
C LYS A 224 11.20 -17.43 -17.95
N LYS A 225 11.69 -17.30 -16.71
CA LYS A 225 11.69 -18.37 -15.68
C LYS A 225 10.35 -18.56 -14.94
N ILE A 226 9.25 -18.13 -15.54
CA ILE A 226 7.99 -17.98 -14.83
C ILE A 226 6.88 -18.46 -15.76
N GLY A 227 6.22 -19.57 -15.39
CA GLY A 227 5.36 -20.43 -16.22
C GLY A 227 4.23 -19.74 -17.01
N LYS A 228 3.33 -20.48 -17.67
CA LYS A 228 2.39 -19.87 -18.64
C LYS A 228 1.40 -18.85 -18.03
N SER A 229 1.05 -18.96 -16.75
CA SER A 229 0.12 -18.05 -16.05
C SER A 229 0.79 -16.75 -15.59
N PHE A 230 -0.03 -15.71 -15.36
CA PHE A 230 0.41 -14.49 -14.69
C PHE A 230 0.26 -14.66 -13.17
N ASN A 231 1.35 -15.02 -12.50
CA ASN A 231 1.43 -15.20 -11.05
C ASN A 231 2.24 -14.08 -10.38
N ASN A 232 2.38 -14.14 -9.05
CA ASN A 232 3.12 -13.13 -8.27
C ASN A 232 4.56 -12.96 -8.75
N LYS A 233 5.25 -14.06 -9.03
CA LYS A 233 6.63 -14.01 -9.56
C LYS A 233 6.68 -13.23 -10.87
N LYS A 234 5.72 -13.42 -11.80
CA LYS A 234 5.64 -12.65 -13.04
C LYS A 234 5.34 -11.19 -12.77
N ARG A 235 4.33 -10.91 -11.95
CA ARG A 235 3.94 -9.55 -11.57
C ARG A 235 5.16 -8.78 -11.06
N ASN A 236 5.96 -9.40 -10.19
CA ASN A 236 7.15 -8.78 -9.59
C ASN A 236 8.22 -8.39 -10.62
N ALA A 237 8.31 -9.10 -11.75
CA ALA A 237 9.22 -8.74 -12.82
C ALA A 237 8.80 -7.46 -13.57
N TYR A 238 7.50 -7.11 -13.55
CA TYR A 238 6.97 -5.91 -14.21
C TYR A 238 6.73 -4.75 -13.26
N ILE A 239 6.47 -5.00 -11.97
CA ILE A 239 5.86 -4.05 -11.04
C ILE A 239 6.57 -2.69 -10.92
N SER A 240 7.89 -2.68 -11.11
CA SER A 240 8.75 -1.49 -11.05
C SER A 240 9.07 -0.91 -12.43
N LYS A 241 8.67 -1.58 -13.52
CA LYS A 241 8.93 -1.11 -14.89
C LYS A 241 8.04 0.08 -15.20
N ILE A 242 8.61 1.07 -15.88
CA ILE A 242 7.91 2.30 -16.26
C ILE A 242 7.17 2.08 -17.58
N ILE A 243 5.91 2.51 -17.61
CA ILE A 243 5.06 2.43 -18.78
C ILE A 243 5.34 3.62 -19.70
N LYS A 244 5.69 3.32 -20.94
CA LYS A 244 5.85 4.31 -22.02
C LYS A 244 4.55 4.51 -22.80
N ASN A 245 3.83 3.43 -23.10
CA ASN A 245 2.57 3.47 -23.83
C ASN A 245 1.64 2.32 -23.46
N ILE A 246 0.33 2.53 -23.66
CA ILE A 246 -0.72 1.53 -23.45
C ILE A 246 -1.67 1.53 -24.65
N GLU A 247 -1.96 0.34 -25.17
CA GLU A 247 -2.89 0.12 -26.27
C GLU A 247 -3.84 -1.04 -25.95
N VAL A 248 -5.14 -0.81 -26.15
CA VAL A 248 -6.18 -1.84 -26.03
C VAL A 248 -6.31 -2.49 -27.39
N LEU A 249 -6.03 -3.78 -27.49
CA LEU A 249 -6.13 -4.50 -28.76
C LEU A 249 -7.55 -5.02 -28.94
N ASN A 250 -8.09 -4.81 -30.13
CA ASN A 250 -9.44 -5.21 -30.51
C ASN A 250 -9.58 -6.75 -30.40
N PRO A 251 -10.64 -7.31 -29.76
CA PRO A 251 -10.78 -8.75 -29.56
C PRO A 251 -10.86 -9.58 -30.86
N GLY A 252 -11.05 -8.94 -32.02
CA GLY A 252 -11.06 -9.58 -33.34
C GLY A 252 -9.69 -9.75 -34.02
N ASN A 253 -8.61 -9.20 -33.45
CA ASN A 253 -7.24 -9.26 -34.00
C ASN A 253 -6.26 -10.10 -33.14
#